data_AF-A0A955QIC5-F1
#
_entry.id   AF-A0A955QIC5-F1
#
_cell.length_a   1.000
_cell.length_b   1.000
_cell.length_c   1.000
_cell.angle_alpha   90.00
_cell.angle_beta   90.00
_cell.angle_gamma   90.00
#
_symmetry.space_group_name_H-M   'P 1'
#
loop_
_entity.id
_entity.type
_entity.pdbx_description
1 polymer ?
#
loop_
_entity_poly.entity_id
_entity_poly.type
_entity_poly.pdbx_seq_one_letter_code
_entity_poly.pdbx_strand_id
1 'polypeptide(L)'
;GLAAPNMDIVGISRLKGPVGGKASSVTTRGTSGDTGAAQSAEQFGSGNFNPQEYFKDAKILGGIPLASLFPSVNTNQFKQPGGLVPSLKSEEYPDKIKVPFEFTIDNVQKVNLAPVLIFDPQLPSKPSPKKSTFTLKVVVVFRFPKPGDPTVPEPEFNATGELTHFQVTIAQCIRVSFNKLRLEKKHGKSLSPDPKLASESEDGVKPVEFLGALKFLSNLQELVGGKSDSGGGGGGGGSSSGGSSGWGVKPIIEPSTTNIKAGISVTVPTIAVGVFSLSNLKLSAAVSIFWNGDPVRFRLAISERSDPFCITVWLFGGGGFFAVEIEASERGVVLVEVLLEFGGKFAFDIGIASGGVYVMAGFYFKYGIDSQTGEKGIYLEGYLRMGGQLNVLGLITVSLEFKMLIAYEEKVLSTTATTKTISKKLWGEASLVVKIEILFFETSVTLSVRKEFQGETETVQIAQEERDHLWLVSHEARPYLMQNTVGSIVKPRKIYEMLSEQEWAQYAGAFSA
;
A
#
# COMPACT_ATOMS: atom_id res chain seq x y z
N GLY A 1 14.51 3.52 -13.24
CA GLY A 1 13.09 3.72 -13.60
C GLY A 1 12.95 4.90 -14.57
N LEU A 2 11.81 5.60 -14.54
CA LEU A 2 11.42 6.58 -15.58
C LEU A 2 12.45 7.71 -15.83
N ALA A 3 13.01 8.28 -14.77
CA ALA A 3 13.91 9.44 -14.84
C ALA A 3 15.41 9.07 -14.76
N ALA A 4 15.71 7.77 -14.70
CA ALA A 4 17.07 7.23 -14.66
C ALA A 4 17.00 5.75 -15.10
N PRO A 5 17.14 5.44 -16.40
CA PRO A 5 17.36 4.07 -16.85
C PRO A 5 18.76 3.62 -16.41
N ASN A 6 18.85 2.42 -15.82
CA ASN A 6 20.15 1.81 -15.55
C ASN A 6 20.61 1.17 -16.87
N MET A 7 21.70 1.67 -17.46
CA MET A 7 22.18 1.21 -18.77
C MET A 7 23.70 1.30 -18.88
N ASP A 8 24.32 0.25 -19.40
CA ASP A 8 25.74 0.23 -19.75
C ASP A 8 25.96 0.91 -21.11
N ILE A 9 26.90 1.85 -21.16
CA ILE A 9 27.30 2.55 -22.40
C ILE A 9 28.42 1.75 -23.07
N VAL A 10 28.18 1.31 -24.31
CA VAL A 10 29.07 0.44 -25.10
C VAL A 10 29.74 1.15 -26.28
N GLY A 11 29.27 2.34 -26.68
CA GLY A 11 29.83 3.07 -27.81
C GLY A 11 29.38 4.53 -27.90
N ILE A 12 29.84 5.25 -28.92
CA ILE A 12 29.49 6.64 -29.20
C ILE A 12 29.26 6.84 -30.71
N SER A 13 28.05 7.25 -31.09
CA SER A 13 27.69 7.62 -32.46
C SER A 13 27.91 9.11 -32.72
N ARG A 14 28.52 9.47 -33.85
CA ARG A 14 28.65 10.89 -34.28
C ARG A 14 27.32 11.56 -34.64
N LEU A 15 26.25 10.77 -34.83
CA LEU A 15 24.91 11.26 -35.19
C LEU A 15 23.90 11.16 -34.03
N LYS A 16 24.11 10.23 -33.09
CA LYS A 16 23.17 9.91 -32.01
C LYS A 16 23.77 10.02 -30.59
N GLY A 17 25.07 10.29 -30.47
CA GLY A 17 25.81 10.35 -29.20
C GLY A 17 26.01 8.97 -28.54
N PRO A 18 26.19 8.90 -27.20
CA PRO A 18 26.36 7.65 -26.47
C PRO A 18 25.34 6.55 -26.80
N VAL A 19 25.84 5.33 -26.96
CA VAL A 19 25.08 4.13 -27.34
C VAL A 19 25.10 3.17 -26.15
N GLY A 20 23.92 2.78 -25.66
CA GLY A 20 23.78 1.73 -24.64
C GLY A 20 23.95 0.33 -25.23
N GLY A 21 24.10 -0.71 -24.41
CA GLY A 21 24.11 -2.09 -24.88
C GLY A 21 24.59 -3.10 -23.85
N LYS A 22 24.86 -4.32 -24.29
CA LYS A 22 25.26 -5.44 -23.43
C LYS A 22 26.78 -5.47 -23.22
N ALA A 23 27.27 -4.78 -22.20
CA ALA A 23 28.63 -5.01 -21.70
C ALA A 23 28.75 -6.42 -21.09
N SER A 24 29.89 -7.07 -21.27
CA SER A 24 30.20 -8.36 -20.64
C SER A 24 30.60 -8.14 -19.18
N SER A 25 29.96 -8.82 -18.24
CA SER A 25 30.05 -8.53 -16.80
C SER A 25 31.32 -9.07 -16.12
N VAL A 26 32.48 -8.92 -16.76
CA VAL A 26 33.80 -9.36 -16.25
C VAL A 26 34.89 -8.34 -16.64
N THR A 27 35.13 -7.38 -15.74
CA THR A 27 36.35 -6.53 -15.59
C THR A 27 36.91 -5.73 -16.79
N THR A 28 37.41 -4.53 -16.47
CA THR A 28 38.17 -3.60 -17.36
C THR A 28 37.46 -3.08 -18.63
N ARG A 29 36.92 -1.86 -18.53
CA ARG A 29 36.65 -1.01 -19.71
C ARG A 29 37.96 -0.76 -20.48
N GLY A 30 38.02 -1.14 -21.76
CA GLY A 30 39.04 -0.65 -22.70
C GLY A 30 39.87 -1.71 -23.42
N THR A 31 39.87 -2.98 -22.99
CA THR A 31 40.53 -4.06 -23.73
C THR A 31 39.67 -4.59 -24.87
N SER A 32 40.31 -4.93 -26.00
CA SER A 32 39.68 -5.28 -27.28
C SER A 32 39.09 -6.70 -27.32
N GLY A 33 38.19 -7.02 -26.37
CA GLY A 33 37.64 -8.37 -26.19
C GLY A 33 36.18 -8.44 -25.69
N ASP A 34 35.52 -7.33 -25.35
CA ASP A 34 34.08 -7.36 -25.02
C ASP A 34 33.25 -7.47 -26.30
N THR A 35 33.01 -8.72 -26.72
CA THR A 35 32.22 -9.06 -27.90
C THR A 35 30.76 -8.61 -27.78
N GLY A 36 30.19 -8.58 -26.57
CA GLY A 36 28.84 -8.08 -26.33
C GLY A 36 28.71 -6.58 -26.59
N ALA A 37 29.69 -5.79 -26.13
CA ALA A 37 29.74 -4.36 -26.38
C ALA A 37 29.92 -4.04 -27.87
N ALA A 38 30.85 -4.75 -28.53
CA ALA A 38 31.10 -4.61 -29.97
C ALA A 38 29.87 -4.98 -30.82
N GLN A 39 29.23 -6.11 -30.55
CA GLN A 39 28.01 -6.56 -31.24
C GLN A 39 26.85 -5.58 -31.03
N SER A 40 26.68 -5.06 -29.81
CA SER A 40 25.65 -4.05 -29.51
C SER A 40 25.86 -2.77 -30.33
N ALA A 41 27.11 -2.30 -30.44
CA ALA A 41 27.46 -1.13 -31.23
C ALA A 41 27.29 -1.36 -32.75
N GLU A 42 27.56 -2.57 -33.25
CA GLU A 42 27.37 -2.96 -34.66
C GLU A 42 25.88 -3.13 -35.03
N GLN A 43 25.07 -3.70 -34.14
CA GLN A 43 23.61 -3.74 -34.27
C GLN A 43 23.03 -2.32 -34.32
N PHE A 44 23.44 -1.44 -33.40
CA PHE A 44 23.03 -0.04 -33.42
C PHE A 44 23.51 0.69 -34.70
N GLY A 45 24.74 0.43 -35.16
CA GLY A 45 25.30 1.00 -36.39
C GLY A 45 24.59 0.54 -37.68
N SER A 46 24.16 -0.72 -37.73
CA SER A 46 23.39 -1.30 -38.85
C SER A 46 21.92 -0.88 -38.87
N GLY A 47 21.43 -0.24 -37.81
CA GLY A 47 20.05 0.24 -37.69
C GLY A 47 19.10 -0.77 -37.05
N ASN A 48 19.62 -1.72 -36.27
CA ASN A 48 18.84 -2.70 -35.52
C ASN A 48 18.87 -2.34 -34.03
N PHE A 49 17.80 -1.73 -33.51
CA PHE A 49 17.64 -1.45 -32.08
C PHE A 49 16.52 -2.32 -31.52
N ASN A 50 16.89 -3.30 -30.69
CA ASN A 50 15.94 -4.12 -29.94
C ASN A 50 15.78 -3.55 -28.52
N PRO A 51 14.66 -2.90 -28.17
CA PRO A 51 14.50 -2.31 -26.85
C PRO A 51 14.55 -3.32 -25.69
N GLN A 52 14.30 -4.60 -25.96
CA GLN A 52 14.37 -5.69 -24.96
C GLN A 52 15.80 -5.90 -24.43
N GLU A 53 16.81 -5.79 -25.29
CA GLU A 53 18.21 -5.98 -24.89
C GLU A 53 18.77 -4.77 -24.12
N TYR A 54 18.22 -3.58 -24.36
CA TYR A 54 18.73 -2.30 -23.86
C TYR A 54 18.01 -1.81 -22.59
N PHE A 55 16.79 -2.30 -22.31
CA PHE A 55 15.98 -1.90 -21.14
C PHE A 55 15.58 -3.07 -20.23
N LYS A 56 16.24 -4.23 -20.35
CA LYS A 56 15.95 -5.49 -19.62
C LYS A 56 15.64 -5.33 -18.12
N ASP A 57 16.42 -4.52 -17.40
CA ASP A 57 16.32 -4.36 -15.94
C ASP A 57 15.46 -3.15 -15.53
N ALA A 58 15.06 -2.31 -16.49
CA ALA A 58 14.34 -1.08 -16.21
C ALA A 58 12.85 -1.35 -16.00
N LYS A 59 12.34 -1.06 -14.81
CA LYS A 59 10.90 -1.15 -14.48
C LYS A 59 10.24 0.22 -14.37
N ILE A 60 8.92 0.24 -14.62
CA ILE A 60 7.98 1.37 -14.48
C ILE A 60 6.72 0.89 -13.74
N LEU A 61 5.99 1.81 -13.10
CA LEU A 61 4.72 1.55 -12.38
C LEU A 61 4.77 0.31 -11.48
N GLY A 62 5.81 0.19 -10.65
CA GLY A 62 5.98 -0.94 -9.74
C GLY A 62 5.92 -2.33 -10.37
N GLY A 63 6.53 -2.56 -11.54
CA GLY A 63 6.73 -3.93 -12.02
C GLY A 63 6.81 -4.10 -13.52
N ILE A 64 6.13 -3.24 -14.29
CA ILE A 64 6.09 -3.31 -15.76
C ILE A 64 7.52 -3.18 -16.31
N PRO A 65 8.00 -4.13 -17.14
CA PRO A 65 9.26 -3.96 -17.85
C PRO A 65 9.16 -2.81 -18.85
N LEU A 66 10.04 -1.81 -18.74
CA LEU A 66 10.07 -0.65 -19.63
C LEU A 66 10.19 -1.07 -21.10
N ALA A 67 10.96 -2.12 -21.37
CA ALA A 67 11.07 -2.72 -22.69
C ALA A 67 9.73 -3.19 -23.28
N SER A 68 8.83 -3.76 -22.48
CA SER A 68 7.52 -4.26 -22.95
C SER A 68 6.53 -3.16 -23.34
N LEU A 69 6.82 -1.89 -23.02
CA LEU A 69 6.07 -0.75 -23.54
C LEU A 69 6.42 -0.41 -25.00
N PHE A 70 7.48 -0.99 -25.56
CA PHE A 70 8.09 -0.55 -26.82
C PHE A 70 7.96 -1.62 -27.93
N PRO A 71 7.55 -1.24 -29.16
CA PRO A 71 7.63 -2.13 -30.30
C PRO A 71 9.08 -2.30 -30.76
N SER A 72 9.41 -3.44 -31.37
CA SER A 72 10.71 -3.68 -32.00
C SER A 72 10.93 -2.72 -33.17
N VAL A 73 12.02 -1.94 -33.15
CA VAL A 73 12.29 -0.91 -34.16
C VAL A 73 13.03 -1.55 -35.35
N ASN A 74 12.45 -1.43 -36.54
CA ASN A 74 13.05 -1.95 -37.78
C ASN A 74 13.85 -0.88 -38.53
N THR A 75 14.84 -1.33 -39.31
CA THR A 75 15.91 -0.51 -39.94
C THR A 75 15.43 0.73 -40.72
N ASN A 76 14.24 0.66 -41.30
CA ASN A 76 13.66 1.77 -42.08
C ASN A 76 13.19 2.94 -41.21
N GLN A 77 12.74 2.68 -39.97
CA GLN A 77 12.37 3.73 -39.00
C GLN A 77 13.59 4.37 -38.35
N PHE A 78 14.72 3.65 -38.30
CA PHE A 78 15.97 4.08 -37.66
C PHE A 78 16.60 5.34 -38.29
N LYS A 79 16.44 5.48 -39.62
CA LYS A 79 17.13 6.50 -40.43
C LYS A 79 16.36 7.80 -40.61
N GLN A 80 15.11 7.89 -40.14
CA GLN A 80 14.30 9.11 -40.29
C GLN A 80 14.54 10.12 -39.15
N PRO A 81 14.59 11.43 -39.44
CA PRO A 81 14.45 12.47 -38.40
C PRO A 81 13.10 12.30 -37.68
N GLY A 82 13.12 12.18 -36.35
CA GLY A 82 11.91 11.88 -35.56
C GLY A 82 11.55 10.40 -35.43
N GLY A 83 12.35 9.48 -36.00
CA GLY A 83 12.18 8.04 -35.78
C GLY A 83 12.48 7.61 -34.32
N LEU A 84 12.06 6.38 -33.95
CA LEU A 84 12.10 5.80 -32.60
C LEU A 84 13.51 5.55 -31.99
N VAL A 85 14.54 6.24 -32.45
CA VAL A 85 15.93 6.08 -32.00
C VAL A 85 16.41 7.41 -31.41
N PRO A 86 16.61 7.51 -30.08
CA PRO A 86 17.07 8.72 -29.42
C PRO A 86 18.33 9.30 -30.04
N SER A 87 18.50 10.62 -29.97
CA SER A 87 19.76 11.29 -30.33
C SER A 87 20.22 12.23 -29.23
N LEU A 88 21.35 11.94 -28.62
CA LEU A 88 22.10 12.88 -27.80
C LEU A 88 22.88 13.80 -28.73
N LYS A 89 22.62 15.11 -28.65
CA LYS A 89 23.41 16.15 -29.29
C LYS A 89 24.01 17.01 -28.20
N SER A 90 25.31 17.27 -28.26
CA SER A 90 25.96 18.17 -27.30
C SER A 90 25.84 19.61 -27.78
N GLU A 91 25.49 20.51 -26.87
CA GLU A 91 25.49 21.95 -27.06
C GLU A 91 26.63 22.54 -26.22
N GLU A 92 27.62 23.14 -26.86
CA GLU A 92 28.74 23.79 -26.19
C GLU A 92 28.45 25.27 -25.94
N TYR A 93 28.74 25.74 -24.74
CA TYR A 93 28.64 27.13 -24.29
C TYR A 93 29.97 27.53 -23.62
N PRO A 94 30.32 28.83 -23.55
CA PRO A 94 31.60 29.27 -22.98
C PRO A 94 31.88 28.84 -21.53
N ASP A 95 30.85 28.50 -20.75
CA ASP A 95 30.92 28.10 -19.34
C ASP A 95 30.52 26.63 -19.07
N LYS A 96 30.00 25.91 -20.08
CA LYS A 96 29.40 24.57 -19.91
C LYS A 96 29.16 23.82 -21.20
N ILE A 97 29.09 22.49 -21.11
CA ILE A 97 28.52 21.61 -22.13
C ILE A 97 27.15 21.14 -21.61
N LYS A 98 26.09 21.30 -22.41
CA LYS A 98 24.81 20.61 -22.18
C LYS A 98 24.71 19.40 -23.09
N VAL A 99 24.14 18.32 -22.59
CA VAL A 99 23.81 17.12 -23.37
C VAL A 99 22.31 16.80 -23.19
N PRO A 100 21.43 17.43 -23.99
CA PRO A 100 20.03 17.03 -24.09
C PRO A 100 19.88 15.64 -24.76
N PHE A 101 18.93 14.89 -24.21
CA PHE A 101 18.35 13.65 -24.72
C PHE A 101 16.83 13.86 -24.73
N GLU A 102 16.18 13.58 -25.86
CA GLU A 102 14.73 13.51 -25.95
C GLU A 102 14.31 12.27 -26.72
N PHE A 103 13.27 11.60 -26.21
CA PHE A 103 12.72 10.36 -26.73
C PHE A 103 11.21 10.33 -26.50
N THR A 104 10.43 10.09 -27.56
CA THR A 104 8.97 10.09 -27.53
C THR A 104 8.43 8.90 -28.33
N ILE A 105 7.34 8.30 -27.84
CA ILE A 105 6.68 7.14 -28.47
C ILE A 105 5.16 7.29 -28.34
N ASP A 106 4.46 7.39 -29.48
CA ASP A 106 2.99 7.55 -29.55
C ASP A 106 2.23 6.22 -29.79
N ASN A 107 2.94 5.10 -29.77
CA ASN A 107 2.38 3.75 -29.90
C ASN A 107 2.91 2.84 -28.79
N VAL A 108 2.72 3.28 -27.55
CA VAL A 108 3.03 2.51 -26.34
C VAL A 108 2.25 1.19 -26.37
N GLN A 109 2.91 0.08 -26.04
CA GLN A 109 2.31 -1.26 -26.13
C GLN A 109 1.51 -1.64 -24.88
N LYS A 110 0.52 -2.53 -25.07
CA LYS A 110 -0.29 -3.12 -24.00
C LYS A 110 0.49 -4.24 -23.33
N VAL A 111 0.65 -4.16 -22.00
CA VAL A 111 1.39 -5.14 -21.21
C VAL A 111 0.41 -5.91 -20.34
N ASN A 112 0.51 -7.25 -20.36
CA ASN A 112 -0.37 -8.13 -19.62
C ASN A 112 0.44 -9.07 -18.72
N LEU A 113 0.62 -8.68 -17.46
CA LEU A 113 1.21 -9.50 -16.39
C LEU A 113 0.07 -10.14 -15.59
N ALA A 114 -0.79 -10.89 -16.30
CA ALA A 114 -1.92 -11.60 -15.72
C ALA A 114 -1.44 -12.65 -14.69
N PRO A 115 -2.21 -12.90 -13.61
CA PRO A 115 -3.52 -12.31 -13.30
C PRO A 115 -3.45 -10.93 -12.61
N VAL A 116 -2.25 -10.44 -12.25
CA VAL A 116 -2.12 -9.38 -11.22
C VAL A 116 -2.04 -7.95 -11.77
N LEU A 117 -1.45 -7.71 -12.95
CA LEU A 117 -1.28 -6.35 -13.49
C LEU A 117 -1.46 -6.29 -15.01
N ILE A 118 -2.38 -5.46 -15.49
CA ILE A 118 -2.62 -5.18 -16.91
C ILE A 118 -2.50 -3.67 -17.14
N PHE A 119 -1.66 -3.28 -18.09
CA PHE A 119 -1.46 -1.90 -18.51
C PHE A 119 -2.06 -1.69 -19.90
N ASP A 120 -3.10 -0.84 -20.00
CA ASP A 120 -3.75 -0.48 -21.26
C ASP A 120 -3.24 0.90 -21.73
N PRO A 121 -2.62 1.03 -22.91
CA PRO A 121 -1.96 2.24 -23.38
C PRO A 121 -2.95 3.22 -24.03
N GLN A 122 -4.14 3.37 -23.43
CA GLN A 122 -5.22 4.19 -23.95
C GLN A 122 -6.26 4.51 -22.86
N LEU A 123 -7.02 5.59 -23.05
CA LEU A 123 -8.32 5.79 -22.40
C LEU A 123 -9.43 5.61 -23.44
N PRO A 124 -10.56 4.93 -23.11
CA PRO A 124 -11.71 4.91 -23.99
C PRO A 124 -12.29 6.32 -24.15
N SER A 125 -12.60 6.70 -25.38
CA SER A 125 -13.26 7.97 -25.71
C SER A 125 -13.95 7.89 -27.08
N LYS A 126 -14.93 8.76 -27.33
CA LYS A 126 -15.58 8.92 -28.63
C LYS A 126 -14.94 10.10 -29.40
N PRO A 127 -14.83 10.05 -30.73
CA PRO A 127 -15.16 8.92 -31.61
C PRO A 127 -14.08 7.81 -31.62
N SER A 128 -12.93 8.02 -30.99
CA SER A 128 -11.85 7.03 -30.90
C SER A 128 -11.07 7.14 -29.57
N PRO A 129 -10.43 6.06 -29.08
CA PRO A 129 -9.65 6.09 -27.85
C PRO A 129 -8.46 7.05 -27.90
N LYS A 130 -8.23 7.79 -26.81
CA LYS A 130 -6.99 8.57 -26.61
C LYS A 130 -5.85 7.61 -26.33
N LYS A 131 -4.90 7.49 -27.26
CA LYS A 131 -3.70 6.66 -27.07
C LYS A 131 -2.71 7.29 -26.10
N SER A 132 -1.91 6.43 -25.47
CA SER A 132 -0.82 6.80 -24.59
C SER A 132 0.43 7.19 -25.38
N THR A 133 0.97 8.36 -25.05
CA THR A 133 2.32 8.78 -25.45
C THR A 133 3.24 8.66 -24.24
N PHE A 134 4.40 8.03 -24.44
CA PHE A 134 5.53 8.09 -23.50
C PHE A 134 6.54 9.13 -23.98
N THR A 135 7.05 9.97 -23.08
CA THR A 135 8.10 10.96 -23.35
C THR A 135 9.16 10.91 -22.26
N LEU A 136 10.44 10.92 -22.63
CA LEU A 136 11.58 11.05 -21.73
C LEU A 136 12.50 12.17 -22.21
N LYS A 137 12.65 13.21 -21.39
CA LYS A 137 13.59 14.32 -21.57
C LYS A 137 14.65 14.23 -20.48
N VAL A 138 15.93 14.12 -20.85
CA VAL A 138 17.07 14.17 -19.92
C VAL A 138 18.02 15.27 -20.38
N VAL A 139 18.58 16.03 -19.44
CA VAL A 139 19.59 17.05 -19.69
C VAL A 139 20.70 16.87 -18.66
N VAL A 140 21.90 16.55 -19.13
CA VAL A 140 23.12 16.58 -18.32
C VAL A 140 23.84 17.89 -18.61
N VAL A 141 24.32 18.60 -17.58
CA VAL A 141 25.13 19.81 -17.74
C VAL A 141 26.47 19.64 -17.04
N PHE A 142 27.55 19.71 -17.81
CA PHE A 142 28.92 19.77 -17.32
C PHE A 142 29.35 21.23 -17.31
N ARG A 143 29.69 21.80 -16.15
CA ARG A 143 30.23 23.16 -16.07
C ARG A 143 31.74 23.12 -16.06
N PHE A 144 32.38 24.10 -16.68
CA PHE A 144 33.83 24.26 -16.59
C PHE A 144 34.22 24.84 -15.22
N PRO A 145 35.41 24.50 -14.68
CA PRO A 145 35.98 25.18 -13.51
C PRO A 145 36.09 26.69 -13.78
N LYS A 146 35.95 27.50 -12.73
CA LYS A 146 36.13 28.96 -12.86
C LYS A 146 37.62 29.28 -13.01
N PRO A 147 38.01 30.33 -13.77
CA PRO A 147 39.40 30.77 -13.80
C PRO A 147 39.94 31.06 -12.39
N GLY A 148 41.00 30.36 -11.99
CA GLY A 148 41.60 30.45 -10.65
C GLY A 148 41.03 29.47 -9.60
N ASP A 149 40.00 28.69 -9.92
CA ASP A 149 39.41 27.68 -9.04
C ASP A 149 39.66 26.27 -9.61
N PRO A 150 40.44 25.40 -8.94
CA PRO A 150 40.73 24.05 -9.42
C PRO A 150 39.59 23.06 -9.18
N THR A 151 38.49 23.44 -8.51
CA THR A 151 37.38 22.54 -8.27
C THR A 151 36.61 22.25 -9.57
N VAL A 152 36.44 20.96 -9.87
CA VAL A 152 35.59 20.50 -10.98
C VAL A 152 34.16 20.42 -10.49
N PRO A 153 33.20 21.19 -11.06
CA PRO A 153 31.80 21.12 -10.64
C PRO A 153 31.19 19.75 -10.96
N GLU A 154 30.39 19.21 -10.04
CA GLU A 154 29.64 17.97 -10.31
C GLU A 154 28.64 18.16 -11.48
N PRO A 155 28.43 17.13 -12.33
CA PRO A 155 27.48 17.23 -13.43
C PRO A 155 26.02 17.38 -12.95
N GLU A 156 25.33 18.41 -13.42
CA GLU A 156 23.90 18.60 -13.14
C GLU A 156 23.07 17.61 -13.97
N PHE A 157 22.61 16.52 -13.36
CA PHE A 157 21.66 15.59 -13.97
C PHE A 157 20.21 16.02 -13.72
N ASN A 158 19.46 16.31 -14.78
CA ASN A 158 18.03 16.63 -14.71
C ASN A 158 17.24 15.74 -15.69
N ALA A 159 16.13 15.16 -15.24
CA ALA A 159 15.30 14.28 -16.06
C ALA A 159 13.80 14.49 -15.78
N THR A 160 12.99 14.41 -16.83
CA THR A 160 11.53 14.37 -16.77
C THR A 160 11.05 13.24 -17.67
N GLY A 161 10.37 12.25 -17.09
CA GLY A 161 9.56 11.30 -17.85
C GLY A 161 8.08 11.64 -17.72
N GLU A 162 7.32 11.42 -18.78
CA GLU A 162 5.88 11.65 -18.84
C GLU A 162 5.18 10.52 -19.61
N LEU A 163 4.02 10.09 -19.14
CA LEU A 163 3.19 9.06 -19.74
C LEU A 163 1.73 9.54 -19.72
N THR A 164 1.05 9.57 -20.87
CA THR A 164 -0.32 10.11 -20.99
C THR A 164 -1.36 9.01 -21.21
N HIS A 165 -2.63 9.32 -20.98
CA HIS A 165 -3.82 8.55 -21.38
C HIS A 165 -3.67 7.02 -21.30
N PHE A 166 -3.59 6.47 -20.09
CA PHE A 166 -3.42 5.03 -19.86
C PHE A 166 -4.30 4.51 -18.71
N GLN A 167 -4.53 3.20 -18.67
CA GLN A 167 -5.22 2.52 -17.58
C GLN A 167 -4.34 1.43 -16.96
N VAL A 168 -4.46 1.26 -15.65
CA VAL A 168 -3.80 0.19 -14.89
C VAL A 168 -4.89 -0.64 -14.22
N THR A 169 -5.05 -1.89 -14.65
CA THR A 169 -6.00 -2.85 -14.07
C THR A 169 -5.25 -3.88 -13.22
N ILE A 170 -5.65 -4.05 -11.96
CA ILE A 170 -4.93 -4.83 -10.94
C ILE A 170 -5.85 -5.92 -10.37
N ALA A 171 -5.31 -7.14 -10.26
CA ALA A 171 -6.00 -8.37 -9.85
C ALA A 171 -7.34 -8.61 -10.58
N GLN A 172 -7.53 -8.01 -11.76
CA GLN A 172 -8.82 -7.91 -12.49
C GLN A 172 -9.99 -7.35 -11.64
N CYS A 173 -9.67 -6.63 -10.54
CA CYS A 173 -10.63 -6.18 -9.52
C CYS A 173 -10.67 -4.66 -9.33
N ILE A 174 -9.58 -3.94 -9.61
CA ILE A 174 -9.54 -2.47 -9.65
C ILE A 174 -8.93 -2.03 -10.98
N ARG A 175 -9.50 -1.00 -11.60
CA ARG A 175 -8.87 -0.24 -12.70
C ARG A 175 -8.69 1.22 -12.29
N VAL A 176 -7.50 1.77 -12.51
CA VAL A 176 -7.18 3.18 -12.29
C VAL A 176 -6.86 3.83 -13.63
N SER A 177 -7.52 4.95 -13.95
CA SER A 177 -7.35 5.67 -15.21
C SER A 177 -6.51 6.93 -15.02
N PHE A 178 -5.51 7.13 -15.88
CA PHE A 178 -4.59 8.27 -15.84
C PHE A 178 -4.72 9.10 -17.11
N ASN A 179 -5.06 10.39 -16.96
CA ASN A 179 -4.82 11.38 -18.00
C ASN A 179 -3.32 11.58 -18.20
N LYS A 180 -2.55 11.59 -17.10
CA LYS A 180 -1.10 11.82 -17.11
C LYS A 180 -0.40 11.24 -15.88
N LEU A 181 0.84 10.82 -16.05
CA LEU A 181 1.82 10.68 -14.98
C LEU A 181 3.11 11.36 -15.44
N ARG A 182 3.58 12.36 -14.69
CA ARG A 182 4.91 12.94 -14.87
C ARG A 182 5.78 12.62 -13.66
N LEU A 183 7.02 12.18 -13.87
CA LEU A 183 8.03 12.05 -12.83
C LEU A 183 9.24 12.94 -13.18
N GLU A 184 9.58 13.87 -12.29
CA GLU A 184 10.70 14.79 -12.46
C GLU A 184 11.80 14.52 -11.41
N LYS A 185 13.04 14.33 -11.87
CA LYS A 185 14.24 14.26 -11.04
C LYS A 185 15.14 15.43 -11.40
N LYS A 186 15.22 16.42 -10.51
CA LYS A 186 16.17 17.55 -10.63
C LYS A 186 17.46 17.25 -9.88
N HIS A 187 18.58 17.81 -10.33
CA HIS A 187 19.86 17.70 -9.63
C HIS A 187 19.72 18.21 -8.18
N GLY A 188 20.37 17.54 -7.23
CA GLY A 188 20.27 17.84 -5.80
C GLY A 188 18.88 17.64 -5.14
N LYS A 189 17.86 17.14 -5.86
CA LYS A 189 16.49 16.98 -5.33
C LYS A 189 15.98 15.54 -5.39
N SER A 190 15.01 15.22 -4.52
CA SER A 190 14.26 13.96 -4.56
C SER A 190 13.43 13.83 -5.84
N LEU A 191 12.94 12.62 -6.13
CA LEU A 191 12.00 12.39 -7.23
C LEU A 191 10.66 13.08 -6.92
N SER A 192 10.13 13.82 -7.89
CA SER A 192 8.88 14.59 -7.79
C SER A 192 7.82 14.00 -8.73
N PRO A 193 6.84 13.24 -8.21
CA PRO A 193 5.71 12.73 -8.99
C PRO A 193 4.57 13.75 -9.11
N ASP A 194 4.03 13.88 -10.32
CA ASP A 194 2.82 14.65 -10.68
C ASP A 194 1.84 13.71 -11.42
N PRO A 195 1.10 12.84 -10.69
CA PRO A 195 0.06 11.99 -11.26
C PRO A 195 -1.26 12.74 -11.40
N LYS A 196 -1.91 12.62 -12.56
CA LYS A 196 -3.23 13.20 -12.87
C LYS A 196 -4.14 12.10 -13.37
N LEU A 197 -5.04 11.66 -12.50
CA LEU A 197 -6.08 10.68 -12.87
C LEU A 197 -6.99 11.26 -13.96
N ALA A 198 -7.69 10.38 -14.67
CA ALA A 198 -8.78 10.79 -15.54
C ALA A 198 -9.96 11.31 -14.71
N SER A 199 -10.61 12.39 -15.16
CA SER A 199 -11.91 12.80 -14.61
C SER A 199 -13.00 11.83 -15.06
N GLU A 200 -14.13 11.82 -14.35
CA GLU A 200 -15.34 11.19 -14.89
C GLU A 200 -15.78 11.88 -16.20
N SER A 201 -16.40 11.13 -17.11
CA SER A 201 -16.79 11.60 -18.44
C SER A 201 -17.92 10.78 -19.05
N GLU A 202 -18.66 11.34 -20.01
CA GLU A 202 -19.75 10.69 -20.76
C GLU A 202 -19.30 9.49 -21.62
N ASP A 203 -17.99 9.29 -21.76
CA ASP A 203 -17.38 8.12 -22.40
C ASP A 203 -17.14 6.96 -21.42
N GLY A 204 -17.53 7.10 -20.16
CA GLY A 204 -17.47 6.04 -19.15
C GLY A 204 -16.10 5.88 -18.48
N VAL A 205 -15.11 6.73 -18.82
CA VAL A 205 -13.85 6.77 -18.05
C VAL A 205 -14.16 7.23 -16.63
N LYS A 206 -13.74 6.45 -15.64
CA LYS A 206 -13.69 6.83 -14.22
C LYS A 206 -12.25 6.89 -13.72
N PRO A 207 -11.90 7.75 -12.74
CA PRO A 207 -10.56 7.78 -12.12
C PRO A 207 -10.20 6.43 -11.52
N VAL A 208 -11.16 5.78 -10.85
CA VAL A 208 -11.09 4.42 -10.30
C VAL A 208 -12.39 3.69 -10.63
N GLU A 209 -12.29 2.43 -11.05
CA GLU A 209 -13.41 1.55 -11.40
C GLU A 209 -13.23 0.18 -10.74
N PHE A 210 -14.29 -0.37 -10.14
CA PHE A 210 -14.27 -1.71 -9.56
C PHE A 210 -14.78 -2.76 -10.54
N LEU A 211 -14.01 -3.83 -10.67
CA LEU A 211 -14.20 -4.93 -11.62
C LEU A 211 -14.32 -6.25 -10.87
N GLY A 212 -14.74 -7.30 -11.58
CA GLY A 212 -14.78 -8.67 -11.07
C GLY A 212 -15.47 -8.78 -9.70
N ALA A 213 -14.77 -9.41 -8.75
CA ALA A 213 -15.27 -9.67 -7.39
C ALA A 213 -15.49 -8.40 -6.54
N LEU A 214 -14.93 -7.23 -6.92
CA LEU A 214 -15.13 -5.98 -6.17
C LEU A 214 -16.26 -5.10 -6.71
N LYS A 215 -16.92 -5.49 -7.81
CA LYS A 215 -18.00 -4.68 -8.42
C LYS A 215 -19.15 -4.37 -7.45
N PHE A 216 -19.38 -5.20 -6.43
CA PHE A 216 -20.36 -4.92 -5.38
C PHE A 216 -20.06 -3.65 -4.57
N LEU A 217 -18.82 -3.17 -4.51
CA LEU A 217 -18.47 -1.90 -3.85
C LEU A 217 -19.08 -0.71 -4.60
N SER A 218 -19.18 -0.76 -5.93
CA SER A 218 -19.93 0.22 -6.73
C SER A 218 -21.42 0.18 -6.40
N ASN A 219 -22.02 -1.03 -6.34
CA ASN A 219 -23.43 -1.20 -5.97
C ASN A 219 -23.69 -0.68 -4.54
N LEU A 220 -22.76 -0.92 -3.60
CA LEU A 220 -22.85 -0.43 -2.23
C LEU A 220 -22.71 1.10 -2.17
N GLN A 221 -21.83 1.69 -2.98
CA GLN A 221 -21.74 3.14 -3.17
C GLN A 221 -23.05 3.73 -3.70
N GLU A 222 -23.73 3.07 -4.64
CA GLU A 222 -25.02 3.51 -5.18
C GLU A 222 -26.17 3.35 -4.17
N LEU A 223 -26.17 2.28 -3.37
CA LEU A 223 -27.17 2.03 -2.32
C LEU A 223 -27.01 2.98 -1.12
N VAL A 224 -25.78 3.17 -0.63
CA VAL A 224 -25.49 4.05 0.51
C VAL A 224 -25.56 5.52 0.09
N GLY A 225 -25.09 5.86 -1.11
CA GLY A 225 -25.26 7.16 -1.76
C GLY A 225 -26.65 7.39 -2.38
N GLY A 226 -27.69 6.70 -1.89
CA GLY A 226 -29.04 6.71 -2.46
C GLY A 226 -29.64 8.13 -2.61
N LYS A 227 -30.37 8.32 -3.71
CA LYS A 227 -30.98 9.58 -4.20
C LYS A 227 -31.19 10.68 -3.16
N SER A 228 -30.57 11.83 -3.42
CA SER A 228 -30.96 13.11 -2.81
C SER A 228 -32.26 13.65 -3.42
N ASP A 229 -33.40 13.02 -3.11
CA ASP A 229 -34.73 13.57 -3.39
C ASP A 229 -35.04 14.72 -2.40
N SER A 230 -34.28 15.82 -2.54
CA SER A 230 -34.39 17.03 -1.71
C SER A 230 -34.20 18.28 -2.57
N GLY A 231 -35.33 18.91 -2.96
CA GLY A 231 -35.31 20.15 -3.73
C GLY A 231 -35.13 21.40 -2.88
N GLY A 232 -34.42 22.40 -3.41
CA GLY A 232 -34.38 23.77 -2.89
C GLY A 232 -33.21 24.09 -1.95
N GLY A 233 -32.68 25.32 -2.08
CA GLY A 233 -31.62 25.86 -1.24
C GLY A 233 -30.29 26.03 -1.98
N GLY A 234 -29.93 27.28 -2.30
CA GLY A 234 -28.64 27.63 -2.91
C GLY A 234 -27.69 28.30 -1.92
N GLY A 235 -26.39 28.31 -2.25
CA GLY A 235 -25.34 28.98 -1.47
C GLY A 235 -23.96 28.51 -1.92
N GLY A 236 -23.17 29.39 -2.53
CA GLY A 236 -21.88 29.03 -3.13
C GLY A 236 -20.67 29.28 -2.21
N GLY A 237 -19.60 28.53 -2.43
CA GLY A 237 -18.31 28.69 -1.75
C GLY A 237 -17.37 27.54 -2.15
N GLY A 238 -16.40 27.80 -3.03
CA GLY A 238 -15.68 26.75 -3.73
C GLY A 238 -14.43 26.21 -3.02
N SER A 239 -14.22 24.89 -3.11
CA SER A 239 -12.90 24.26 -3.08
C SER A 239 -12.90 23.03 -3.99
N SER A 240 -11.95 22.93 -4.92
CA SER A 240 -11.99 21.98 -6.03
C SER A 240 -11.26 20.66 -5.75
N SER A 241 -11.83 19.84 -4.86
CA SER A 241 -11.60 18.39 -4.83
C SER A 241 -12.88 17.68 -5.24
N GLY A 242 -12.86 16.93 -6.34
CA GLY A 242 -14.07 16.35 -6.96
C GLY A 242 -14.84 15.44 -5.99
N GLY A 243 -15.98 15.94 -5.49
CA GLY A 243 -16.83 15.23 -4.55
C GLY A 243 -18.17 14.84 -5.17
N SER A 244 -18.49 13.56 -5.13
CA SER A 244 -19.89 13.11 -5.13
C SER A 244 -20.39 13.17 -3.68
N SER A 245 -21.25 14.14 -3.36
CA SER A 245 -21.90 14.23 -2.05
C SER A 245 -22.90 13.07 -1.88
N GLY A 246 -22.44 11.99 -1.26
CA GLY A 246 -23.22 10.80 -0.91
C GLY A 246 -22.65 10.18 0.37
N TRP A 247 -23.47 9.42 1.11
CA TRP A 247 -23.09 8.94 2.44
C TRP A 247 -21.83 8.05 2.40
N GLY A 248 -20.88 8.32 3.30
CA GLY A 248 -19.79 7.42 3.66
C GLY A 248 -18.70 7.12 2.62
N VAL A 249 -18.93 7.36 1.33
CA VAL A 249 -18.02 7.00 0.24
C VAL A 249 -16.98 8.10 0.00
N LYS A 250 -15.70 7.74 0.09
CA LYS A 250 -14.55 8.62 -0.13
C LYS A 250 -13.56 7.98 -1.11
N PRO A 251 -13.21 8.63 -2.24
CA PRO A 251 -12.08 8.19 -3.06
C PRO A 251 -10.76 8.42 -2.32
N ILE A 252 -9.85 7.45 -2.43
CA ILE A 252 -8.49 7.54 -1.91
C ILE A 252 -7.59 7.91 -3.09
N ILE A 253 -6.93 9.06 -3.04
CA ILE A 253 -5.92 9.48 -4.02
C ILE A 253 -4.80 10.18 -3.26
N GLU A 254 -3.76 9.43 -2.94
CA GLU A 254 -2.66 9.81 -2.04
C GLU A 254 -1.32 9.65 -2.78
N PRO A 255 -0.86 10.68 -3.53
CA PRO A 255 0.45 10.68 -4.16
C PRO A 255 1.56 10.97 -3.13
N SER A 256 2.64 10.20 -3.17
CA SER A 256 3.82 10.36 -2.32
C SER A 256 5.11 10.31 -3.15
N THR A 257 6.25 10.64 -2.54
CA THR A 257 7.57 10.56 -3.20
C THR A 257 8.04 9.14 -3.51
N THR A 258 7.38 8.10 -2.98
CA THR A 258 7.73 6.68 -3.21
C THR A 258 6.66 5.91 -3.97
N ASN A 259 5.39 6.32 -3.91
CA ASN A 259 4.26 5.67 -4.61
C ASN A 259 3.11 6.63 -4.95
N ILE A 260 2.10 6.13 -5.67
CA ILE A 260 0.73 6.63 -5.58
C ILE A 260 -0.14 5.55 -4.96
N LYS A 261 -0.95 5.92 -3.95
CA LYS A 261 -2.03 5.11 -3.43
C LYS A 261 -3.37 5.60 -4.00
N ALA A 262 -4.13 4.72 -4.66
CA ALA A 262 -5.39 5.01 -5.33
C ALA A 262 -6.46 3.97 -4.99
N GLY A 263 -7.70 4.37 -4.67
CA GLY A 263 -8.73 3.42 -4.22
C GLY A 263 -10.02 4.07 -3.73
N ILE A 264 -10.76 3.36 -2.88
CA ILE A 264 -11.98 3.85 -2.23
C ILE A 264 -12.01 3.43 -0.75
N SER A 265 -12.75 4.20 0.05
CA SER A 265 -13.24 3.82 1.37
C SER A 265 -14.74 4.10 1.44
N VAL A 266 -15.53 3.09 1.80
CA VAL A 266 -16.97 3.17 2.02
C VAL A 266 -17.23 3.01 3.52
N THR A 267 -17.66 4.07 4.18
CA THR A 267 -18.16 4.02 5.56
C THR A 267 -19.62 3.58 5.52
N VAL A 268 -19.93 2.43 6.09
CA VAL A 268 -21.31 1.95 6.23
C VAL A 268 -21.94 2.70 7.42
N PRO A 269 -23.15 3.28 7.28
CA PRO A 269 -23.87 3.87 8.41
C PRO A 269 -24.10 2.86 9.53
N THR A 270 -24.32 3.33 10.76
CA THR A 270 -24.64 2.43 11.88
C THR A 270 -25.94 1.67 11.61
N ILE A 271 -25.85 0.36 11.46
CA ILE A 271 -27.00 -0.53 11.28
C ILE A 271 -27.46 -0.96 12.68
N ALA A 272 -28.64 -0.52 13.11
CA ALA A 272 -29.25 -0.91 14.37
C ALA A 272 -30.61 -1.58 14.13
N VAL A 273 -30.79 -2.80 14.64
CA VAL A 273 -32.00 -3.60 14.48
C VAL A 273 -32.38 -4.18 15.84
N GLY A 274 -33.28 -3.49 16.54
CA GLY A 274 -33.75 -3.86 17.88
C GLY A 274 -32.62 -3.84 18.92
N VAL A 275 -32.03 -5.00 19.15
CA VAL A 275 -30.99 -5.26 20.16
C VAL A 275 -29.60 -5.47 19.56
N PHE A 276 -29.52 -5.65 18.23
CA PHE A 276 -28.28 -5.69 17.47
C PHE A 276 -27.90 -4.28 17.01
N SER A 277 -26.62 -3.94 17.07
CA SER A 277 -26.05 -2.82 16.35
C SER A 277 -24.66 -3.13 15.81
N LEU A 278 -24.38 -2.64 14.60
CA LEU A 278 -23.09 -2.67 13.92
C LEU A 278 -22.74 -1.23 13.54
N SER A 279 -21.62 -0.74 14.06
CA SER A 279 -21.19 0.65 13.94
C SER A 279 -19.71 0.75 13.56
N ASN A 280 -19.31 1.92 13.03
CA ASN A 280 -17.96 2.20 12.55
C ASN A 280 -17.41 1.24 11.48
N LEU A 281 -18.28 0.46 10.83
CA LEU A 281 -17.88 -0.42 9.72
C LEU A 281 -17.40 0.40 8.52
N LYS A 282 -16.14 0.22 8.15
CA LYS A 282 -15.57 0.75 6.91
C LYS A 282 -15.15 -0.40 6.00
N LEU A 283 -15.31 -0.22 4.69
CA LEU A 283 -14.85 -1.15 3.65
C LEU A 283 -13.95 -0.36 2.71
N SER A 284 -12.66 -0.70 2.64
CA SER A 284 -11.72 -0.01 1.76
C SER A 284 -11.00 -0.97 0.83
N ALA A 285 -10.73 -0.51 -0.39
CA ALA A 285 -10.00 -1.25 -1.41
C ALA A 285 -9.08 -0.27 -2.14
N ALA A 286 -7.78 -0.51 -2.10
CA ALA A 286 -6.76 0.41 -2.58
C ALA A 286 -5.60 -0.30 -3.28
N VAL A 287 -4.94 0.44 -4.15
CA VAL A 287 -3.78 0.06 -4.94
C VAL A 287 -2.64 1.00 -4.57
N SER A 288 -1.43 0.49 -4.39
CA SER A 288 -0.19 1.28 -4.25
C SER A 288 0.77 0.94 -5.38
N ILE A 289 1.05 1.90 -6.26
CA ILE A 289 1.99 1.77 -7.38
C ILE A 289 3.27 2.52 -7.03
N PHE A 290 4.39 1.82 -6.92
CA PHE A 290 5.66 2.39 -6.46
C PHE A 290 6.55 2.92 -7.61
N TRP A 291 7.30 3.98 -7.34
CA TRP A 291 8.15 4.68 -8.33
C TRP A 291 9.59 4.16 -8.38
N ASN A 292 10.06 3.52 -7.30
CA ASN A 292 11.42 2.97 -7.17
C ASN A 292 11.61 1.66 -7.95
N GLY A 293 10.53 0.91 -8.20
CA GLY A 293 10.55 -0.39 -8.86
C GLY A 293 9.98 -1.53 -8.00
N ASP A 294 9.63 -1.26 -6.74
CA ASP A 294 8.96 -2.22 -5.85
C ASP A 294 7.62 -2.67 -6.47
N PRO A 295 7.23 -3.94 -6.34
CA PRO A 295 6.03 -4.43 -7.00
C PRO A 295 4.74 -3.72 -6.55
N VAL A 296 3.78 -3.53 -7.47
CA VAL A 296 2.45 -2.97 -7.17
C VAL A 296 1.78 -3.78 -6.06
N ARG A 297 1.16 -3.09 -5.10
CA ARG A 297 0.37 -3.73 -4.04
C ARG A 297 -1.11 -3.40 -4.15
N PHE A 298 -1.94 -4.37 -3.81
CA PHE A 298 -3.39 -4.26 -3.65
C PHE A 298 -3.73 -4.55 -2.18
N ARG A 299 -4.54 -3.70 -1.55
CA ARG A 299 -4.99 -3.82 -0.16
C ARG A 299 -6.52 -3.79 -0.12
N LEU A 300 -7.11 -4.73 0.61
CA LEU A 300 -8.54 -4.79 0.92
C LEU A 300 -8.70 -4.85 2.44
N ALA A 301 -9.54 -3.99 3.01
CA ALA A 301 -9.75 -3.95 4.46
C ALA A 301 -11.22 -3.72 4.86
N ILE A 302 -11.68 -4.54 5.82
CA ILE A 302 -12.92 -4.40 6.57
C ILE A 302 -12.55 -3.71 7.89
N SER A 303 -12.60 -2.38 7.86
CA SER A 303 -12.06 -1.46 8.88
C SER A 303 -10.54 -1.62 9.05
N GLU A 304 -9.88 -0.78 9.85
CA GLU A 304 -8.42 -0.87 10.05
C GLU A 304 -8.05 -0.86 11.54
N ARG A 305 -6.81 -1.24 11.86
CA ARG A 305 -6.26 -1.31 13.22
C ARG A 305 -6.48 -0.05 14.05
N SER A 306 -6.39 1.13 13.42
CA SER A 306 -6.58 2.44 14.07
C SER A 306 -8.05 2.78 14.34
N ASP A 307 -8.99 2.03 13.75
CA ASP A 307 -10.39 2.43 13.58
C ASP A 307 -11.27 1.18 13.31
N PRO A 308 -11.39 0.26 14.29
CA PRO A 308 -12.11 -1.00 14.12
C PRO A 308 -13.64 -0.83 14.08
N PHE A 309 -14.34 -1.77 13.45
CA PHE A 309 -15.79 -1.88 13.56
C PHE A 309 -16.19 -2.31 14.97
N CYS A 310 -17.41 -1.97 15.39
CA CYS A 310 -17.99 -2.34 16.67
C CYS A 310 -19.33 -3.06 16.46
N ILE A 311 -19.49 -4.24 17.06
CA ILE A 311 -20.73 -5.03 17.07
C ILE A 311 -21.22 -5.10 18.52
N THR A 312 -22.52 -4.87 18.73
CA THR A 312 -23.16 -5.04 20.05
C THR A 312 -24.48 -5.78 19.89
N VAL A 313 -24.72 -6.77 20.74
CA VAL A 313 -25.98 -7.50 20.89
C VAL A 313 -26.38 -7.49 22.36
N TRP A 314 -27.42 -6.74 22.71
CA TRP A 314 -27.78 -6.44 24.11
C TRP A 314 -26.59 -5.86 24.91
N LEU A 315 -26.14 -6.58 25.95
CA LEU A 315 -25.01 -6.25 26.82
C LEU A 315 -23.68 -6.83 26.31
N PHE A 316 -23.74 -7.73 25.32
CA PHE A 316 -22.57 -8.32 24.69
C PHE A 316 -22.04 -7.36 23.63
N GLY A 317 -20.79 -6.94 23.80
CA GLY A 317 -20.09 -6.03 22.89
C GLY A 317 -18.88 -6.70 22.27
N GLY A 318 -18.43 -6.19 21.15
CA GLY A 318 -17.31 -6.71 20.41
C GLY A 318 -16.93 -5.80 19.26
N GLY A 319 -15.98 -6.24 18.46
CA GLY A 319 -15.47 -5.45 17.35
C GLY A 319 -14.25 -6.09 16.71
N GLY A 320 -13.69 -5.42 15.72
CA GLY A 320 -12.56 -5.98 15.00
C GLY A 320 -12.19 -5.21 13.75
N PHE A 321 -11.25 -5.81 13.02
CA PHE A 321 -10.91 -5.43 11.67
C PHE A 321 -10.30 -6.62 10.94
N PHE A 322 -10.34 -6.58 9.61
CA PHE A 322 -9.65 -7.53 8.74
C PHE A 322 -8.98 -6.77 7.61
N ALA A 323 -7.70 -7.00 7.35
CA ALA A 323 -6.99 -6.42 6.22
C ALA A 323 -6.12 -7.48 5.54
N VAL A 324 -6.16 -7.51 4.21
CA VAL A 324 -5.27 -8.32 3.37
C VAL A 324 -4.54 -7.41 2.38
N GLU A 325 -3.24 -7.66 2.20
CA GLU A 325 -2.41 -6.97 1.23
C GLU A 325 -1.69 -8.00 0.35
N ILE A 326 -1.76 -7.81 -0.97
CA ILE A 326 -1.29 -8.72 -2.01
C ILE A 326 -0.35 -7.93 -2.92
N GLU A 327 0.79 -8.52 -3.27
CA GLU A 327 1.83 -7.89 -4.08
C GLU A 327 1.92 -8.54 -5.48
N ALA A 328 2.16 -7.72 -6.50
CA ALA A 328 2.27 -8.13 -7.92
C ALA A 328 3.64 -8.75 -8.24
N SER A 329 4.00 -9.79 -7.50
CA SER A 329 5.23 -10.57 -7.58
C SER A 329 4.97 -12.03 -7.22
N GLU A 330 5.96 -12.92 -7.40
CA GLU A 330 5.88 -14.34 -7.01
C GLU A 330 5.57 -14.55 -5.52
N ARG A 331 5.70 -13.48 -4.71
CA ARG A 331 5.41 -13.45 -3.27
C ARG A 331 3.94 -13.64 -2.93
N GLY A 332 3.04 -13.18 -3.79
CA GLY A 332 1.60 -13.17 -3.54
C GLY A 332 1.20 -12.35 -2.30
N VAL A 333 0.71 -12.99 -1.25
CA VAL A 333 0.15 -12.33 -0.07
C VAL A 333 1.26 -11.78 0.84
N VAL A 334 1.24 -10.47 1.06
CA VAL A 334 2.21 -9.71 1.87
C VAL A 334 1.67 -9.27 3.23
N LEU A 335 0.36 -9.30 3.46
CA LEU A 335 -0.23 -9.13 4.79
C LEU A 335 -1.56 -9.87 4.89
N VAL A 336 -1.81 -10.51 6.03
CA VAL A 336 -3.16 -10.82 6.54
C VAL A 336 -3.18 -10.41 8.00
N GLU A 337 -3.91 -9.35 8.32
CA GLU A 337 -4.04 -8.81 9.67
C GLU A 337 -5.51 -8.84 10.10
N VAL A 338 -5.79 -9.48 11.23
CA VAL A 338 -7.15 -9.72 11.73
C VAL A 338 -7.19 -9.46 13.23
N LEU A 339 -8.23 -8.77 13.70
CA LEU A 339 -8.62 -8.75 15.09
C LEU A 339 -10.10 -9.05 15.21
N LEU A 340 -10.45 -9.93 16.15
CA LEU A 340 -11.83 -10.11 16.61
C LEU A 340 -11.85 -10.10 18.15
N GLU A 341 -12.64 -9.20 18.71
CA GLU A 341 -12.91 -9.08 20.14
C GLU A 341 -14.41 -9.27 20.39
N PHE A 342 -14.76 -10.00 21.46
CA PHE A 342 -16.12 -10.22 21.92
C PHE A 342 -16.15 -10.24 23.45
N GLY A 343 -17.28 -9.95 24.06
CA GLY A 343 -17.35 -9.77 25.50
C GLY A 343 -18.66 -9.17 25.95
N GLY A 344 -18.68 -8.63 27.16
CA GLY A 344 -19.82 -7.91 27.72
C GLY A 344 -19.40 -6.68 28.51
N LYS A 345 -20.28 -5.67 28.52
CA LYS A 345 -20.12 -4.46 29.33
C LYS A 345 -21.40 -4.19 30.10
N PHE A 346 -21.26 -3.93 31.40
CA PHE A 346 -22.35 -3.53 32.27
C PHE A 346 -21.97 -2.25 33.01
N ALA A 347 -22.94 -1.39 33.27
CA ALA A 347 -22.78 -0.18 34.08
C ALA A 347 -24.00 -0.01 34.99
N PHE A 348 -23.88 0.86 35.99
CA PHE A 348 -25.01 1.24 36.82
C PHE A 348 -24.80 2.65 37.39
N ASP A 349 -25.91 3.28 37.73
CA ASP A 349 -25.99 4.58 38.39
C ASP A 349 -27.15 4.50 39.38
N ILE A 350 -26.83 4.66 40.66
CA ILE A 350 -27.79 4.70 41.78
C ILE A 350 -27.75 6.05 42.51
N GLY A 351 -27.25 7.11 41.83
CA GLY A 351 -27.19 8.49 42.33
C GLY A 351 -26.10 8.75 43.39
N ILE A 352 -26.02 7.90 44.42
CA ILE A 352 -24.99 7.98 45.48
C ILE A 352 -23.66 7.37 45.00
N ALA A 353 -23.75 6.37 44.11
CA ALA A 353 -22.62 5.74 43.46
C ALA A 353 -22.97 5.39 42.01
N SER A 354 -21.96 5.38 41.16
CA SER A 354 -22.04 4.89 39.77
C SER A 354 -20.82 4.03 39.46
N GLY A 355 -20.95 3.12 38.50
CA GLY A 355 -19.86 2.21 38.18
C GLY A 355 -20.12 1.38 36.95
N GLY A 356 -19.20 0.48 36.66
CA GLY A 356 -19.33 -0.47 35.57
C GLY A 356 -18.21 -1.48 35.53
N VAL A 357 -18.45 -2.57 34.80
CA VAL A 357 -17.54 -3.69 34.60
C VAL A 357 -17.55 -4.10 33.13
N TYR A 358 -16.43 -4.65 32.66
CA TYR A 358 -16.32 -5.30 31.36
C TYR A 358 -15.51 -6.58 31.45
N VAL A 359 -15.82 -7.52 30.55
CA VAL A 359 -14.99 -8.68 30.23
C VAL A 359 -14.97 -8.79 28.72
N MET A 360 -13.79 -8.67 28.10
CA MET A 360 -13.59 -8.83 26.66
C MET A 360 -12.51 -9.89 26.43
N ALA A 361 -12.82 -10.89 25.62
CA ALA A 361 -11.87 -11.84 25.09
C ALA A 361 -11.67 -11.56 23.59
N GLY A 362 -10.52 -11.91 23.04
CA GLY A 362 -10.28 -11.72 21.62
C GLY A 362 -9.04 -12.45 21.13
N PHE A 363 -8.85 -12.39 19.82
CA PHE A 363 -7.58 -12.75 19.21
C PHE A 363 -7.16 -11.71 18.20
N TYR A 364 -5.84 -11.55 18.08
CA TYR A 364 -5.17 -10.81 17.04
C TYR A 364 -4.27 -11.77 16.27
N PHE A 365 -4.50 -11.88 14.96
CA PHE A 365 -3.68 -12.66 14.04
C PHE A 365 -3.01 -11.73 13.02
N LYS A 366 -1.72 -11.94 12.82
CA LYS A 366 -0.94 -11.29 11.77
C LYS A 366 -0.05 -12.34 11.10
N TYR A 367 -0.46 -12.78 9.91
CA TYR A 367 0.54 -13.22 8.94
C TYR A 367 1.08 -11.99 8.23
N GLY A 368 2.38 -11.94 8.09
CA GLY A 368 3.05 -10.88 7.39
C GLY A 368 4.53 -11.17 7.32
N ILE A 369 5.31 -10.14 7.63
CA ILE A 369 6.70 -10.05 7.18
C ILE A 369 7.46 -9.10 8.09
N ASP A 370 8.77 -9.27 8.24
CA ASP A 370 9.60 -8.47 9.16
C ASP A 370 10.41 -7.37 8.43
N SER A 371 10.50 -6.18 9.04
CA SER A 371 11.19 -5.01 8.47
C SER A 371 12.70 -5.11 8.40
N GLN A 372 13.31 -5.94 9.24
CA GLN A 372 14.75 -5.96 9.46
C GLN A 372 15.39 -7.20 8.85
N THR A 373 14.75 -8.37 8.96
CA THR A 373 15.25 -9.61 8.33
C THR A 373 14.83 -9.76 6.88
N GLY A 374 13.69 -9.16 6.47
CA GLY A 374 13.14 -9.36 5.13
C GLY A 374 12.64 -10.78 4.89
N GLU A 375 11.88 -11.31 5.85
CA GLU A 375 11.28 -12.64 5.79
C GLU A 375 9.86 -12.71 6.35
N LYS A 376 9.15 -13.79 5.99
CA LYS A 376 7.81 -14.14 6.52
C LYS A 376 7.82 -14.23 8.04
N GLY A 377 6.73 -13.78 8.66
CA GLY A 377 6.48 -13.93 10.10
C GLY A 377 5.00 -14.16 10.40
N ILE A 378 4.74 -14.92 11.47
CA ILE A 378 3.40 -15.15 12.01
C ILE A 378 3.37 -14.68 13.45
N TYR A 379 2.35 -13.91 13.81
CA TYR A 379 2.06 -13.53 15.18
C TYR A 379 0.59 -13.82 15.48
N LEU A 380 0.33 -14.62 16.51
CA LEU A 380 -1.01 -14.97 16.97
C LEU A 380 -1.09 -14.73 18.47
N GLU A 381 -1.90 -13.76 18.88
CA GLU A 381 -2.13 -13.37 20.26
C GLU A 381 -3.59 -13.64 20.63
N GLY A 382 -3.83 -14.52 21.59
CA GLY A 382 -5.13 -14.67 22.26
C GLY A 382 -5.12 -13.90 23.58
N TYR A 383 -6.14 -13.09 23.85
CA TYR A 383 -6.16 -12.22 25.02
C TYR A 383 -7.51 -12.19 25.74
N LEU A 384 -7.47 -11.89 27.03
CA LEU A 384 -8.59 -11.67 27.93
C LEU A 384 -8.31 -10.40 28.74
N ARG A 385 -9.14 -9.37 28.56
CA ARG A 385 -9.10 -8.15 29.37
C ARG A 385 -10.43 -7.99 30.11
N MET A 386 -10.36 -7.77 31.41
CA MET A 386 -11.52 -7.44 32.23
C MET A 386 -11.18 -6.26 33.14
N GLY A 387 -12.20 -5.57 33.60
CA GLY A 387 -11.98 -4.46 34.51
C GLY A 387 -13.28 -3.85 34.97
N GLY A 388 -13.17 -2.86 35.84
CA GLY A 388 -14.31 -2.10 36.30
C GLY A 388 -13.90 -0.88 37.10
N GLN A 389 -14.87 0.00 37.31
CA GLN A 389 -14.73 1.18 38.13
C GLN A 389 -15.96 1.37 39.01
N LEU A 390 -15.75 1.90 40.20
CA LEU A 390 -16.78 2.36 41.12
C LEU A 390 -16.42 3.77 41.57
N ASN A 391 -17.30 4.73 41.30
CA ASN A 391 -17.23 6.09 41.79
C ASN A 391 -18.34 6.32 42.83
N VAL A 392 -17.98 6.87 43.99
CA VAL A 392 -18.91 7.21 45.08
C VAL A 392 -18.88 8.72 45.28
N LEU A 393 -20.04 9.37 45.10
CA LEU A 393 -20.27 10.81 45.26
C LEU A 393 -19.32 11.76 44.48
N GLY A 394 -18.56 11.26 43.50
CA GLY A 394 -17.45 12.02 42.89
C GLY A 394 -16.23 12.21 43.80
N LEU A 395 -16.24 11.63 45.01
CA LEU A 395 -15.20 11.84 46.04
C LEU A 395 -14.16 10.72 46.07
N ILE A 396 -14.59 9.48 45.77
CA ILE A 396 -13.75 8.29 45.77
C ILE A 396 -14.00 7.53 44.47
N THR A 397 -12.93 7.24 43.72
CA THR A 397 -12.96 6.31 42.58
C THR A 397 -12.02 5.13 42.85
N VAL A 398 -12.53 3.91 42.74
CA VAL A 398 -11.72 2.69 42.70
C VAL A 398 -11.87 2.07 41.31
N SER A 399 -10.76 1.73 40.66
CA SER A 399 -10.78 1.01 39.39
C SER A 399 -9.78 -0.14 39.37
N LEU A 400 -10.19 -1.23 38.74
CA LEU A 400 -9.41 -2.44 38.53
C LEU A 400 -9.33 -2.72 37.04
N GLU A 401 -8.14 -3.00 36.53
CA GLU A 401 -7.94 -3.53 35.18
C GLU A 401 -7.06 -4.77 35.24
N PHE A 402 -7.56 -5.87 34.71
CA PHE A 402 -6.82 -7.12 34.49
C PHE A 402 -6.68 -7.36 32.99
N LYS A 403 -5.46 -7.63 32.54
CA LYS A 403 -5.13 -8.02 31.16
C LYS A 403 -4.31 -9.30 31.22
N MET A 404 -4.71 -10.30 30.43
CA MET A 404 -3.97 -11.53 30.19
C MET A 404 -3.86 -11.75 28.69
N LEU A 405 -2.68 -12.16 28.22
CA LEU A 405 -2.46 -12.59 26.83
C LEU A 405 -1.56 -13.82 26.77
N ILE A 406 -1.72 -14.59 25.71
CA ILE A 406 -0.79 -15.62 25.26
C ILE A 406 -0.51 -15.39 23.77
N ALA A 407 0.77 -15.32 23.41
CA ALA A 407 1.24 -14.99 22.07
C ALA A 407 2.20 -16.06 21.55
N TYR A 408 1.87 -16.60 20.37
CA TYR A 408 2.78 -17.34 19.51
C TYR A 408 3.40 -16.38 18.49
N GLU A 409 4.72 -16.43 18.37
CA GLU A 409 5.50 -15.65 17.43
C GLU A 409 6.45 -16.58 16.67
N GLU A 410 6.32 -16.61 15.34
CA GLU A 410 7.22 -17.29 14.43
C GLU A 410 7.95 -16.25 13.57
N LYS A 411 9.27 -16.24 13.68
CA LYS A 411 10.16 -15.32 12.99
C LYS A 411 11.30 -16.07 12.33
N VAL A 412 11.47 -15.87 11.03
CA VAL A 412 12.69 -16.28 10.35
C VAL A 412 13.79 -15.29 10.70
N LEU A 413 14.87 -15.81 11.29
CA LEU A 413 16.01 -15.01 11.73
C LEU A 413 17.03 -14.77 10.60
N SER A 414 17.16 -15.73 9.68
CA SER A 414 18.09 -15.67 8.55
C SER A 414 17.70 -16.68 7.47
N THR A 415 17.86 -16.27 6.21
CA THR A 415 17.73 -17.13 5.02
C THR A 415 19.02 -17.03 4.21
N THR A 416 19.62 -18.19 3.94
CA THR A 416 20.77 -18.39 3.05
C THR A 416 20.31 -19.23 1.86
N ALA A 417 21.06 -19.24 0.75
CA ALA A 417 20.69 -19.94 -0.50
C ALA A 417 20.36 -21.45 -0.37
N THR A 418 20.69 -22.08 0.77
CA THR A 418 20.42 -23.49 1.09
C THR A 418 19.67 -23.71 2.41
N THR A 419 19.61 -22.72 3.32
CA THR A 419 19.16 -22.93 4.70
C THR A 419 18.34 -21.77 5.24
N LYS A 420 17.29 -22.10 6.00
CA LYS A 420 16.38 -21.15 6.62
C LYS A 420 16.33 -21.37 8.13
N THR A 421 16.61 -20.33 8.92
CA THR A 421 16.61 -20.40 10.39
C THR A 421 15.34 -19.76 10.94
N ILE A 422 14.52 -20.53 11.65
CA ILE A 422 13.20 -20.12 12.14
C ILE A 422 13.18 -20.20 13.66
N SER A 423 12.89 -19.09 14.33
CA SER A 423 12.62 -19.01 15.76
C SER A 423 11.11 -19.06 16.01
N LYS A 424 10.67 -20.05 16.78
CA LYS A 424 9.29 -20.21 17.26
C LYS A 424 9.25 -19.91 18.75
N LYS A 425 8.44 -18.94 19.18
CA LYS A 425 8.38 -18.44 20.55
C LYS A 425 6.93 -18.45 21.04
N LEU A 426 6.67 -19.10 22.17
CA LEU A 426 5.38 -19.03 22.86
C LEU A 426 5.59 -18.35 24.22
N TRP A 427 4.84 -17.30 24.51
CA TRP A 427 4.92 -16.59 25.78
C TRP A 427 3.54 -16.08 26.21
N GLY A 428 3.37 -15.82 27.50
CA GLY A 428 2.17 -15.22 28.05
C GLY A 428 2.50 -14.19 29.11
N GLU A 429 1.61 -13.22 29.27
CA GLU A 429 1.75 -12.13 30.22
C GLU A 429 0.39 -11.80 30.84
N ALA A 430 0.36 -11.62 32.15
CA ALA A 430 -0.81 -11.22 32.91
C ALA A 430 -0.47 -10.03 33.81
N SER A 431 -1.25 -8.97 33.74
CA SER A 431 -1.11 -7.75 34.55
C SER A 431 -2.43 -7.41 35.24
N LEU A 432 -2.34 -7.03 36.50
CA LEU A 432 -3.44 -6.51 37.31
C LEU A 432 -3.04 -5.13 37.82
N VAL A 433 -3.76 -4.10 37.39
CA VAL A 433 -3.63 -2.73 37.87
C VAL A 433 -4.83 -2.42 38.76
N VAL A 434 -4.57 -1.98 39.99
CA VAL A 434 -5.59 -1.45 40.89
C VAL A 434 -5.25 0.01 41.19
N LYS A 435 -6.16 0.93 40.83
CA LYS A 435 -6.06 2.36 41.13
C LYS A 435 -7.10 2.75 42.18
N ILE A 436 -6.69 3.57 43.13
CA ILE A 436 -7.57 4.24 44.10
C ILE A 436 -7.32 5.74 43.99
N GLU A 437 -8.39 6.51 43.93
CA GLU A 437 -8.40 7.96 43.75
C GLU A 437 -9.36 8.58 44.77
N ILE A 438 -8.89 9.57 45.54
CA ILE A 438 -9.64 10.22 46.61
C ILE A 438 -9.42 11.73 46.49
N LEU A 439 -10.47 12.48 46.13
CA LEU A 439 -10.49 13.92 45.85
C LEU A 439 -9.47 14.36 44.77
N PHE A 440 -8.21 14.53 45.16
CA PHE A 440 -7.11 15.01 44.32
C PHE A 440 -5.86 14.12 44.41
N PHE A 441 -5.94 13.03 45.18
CA PHE A 441 -4.85 12.08 45.39
C PHE A 441 -5.16 10.79 44.66
N GLU A 442 -4.22 10.31 43.84
CA GLU A 442 -4.28 8.99 43.23
C GLU A 442 -3.11 8.10 43.67
N THR A 443 -3.36 6.80 43.72
CA THR A 443 -2.32 5.77 43.87
C THR A 443 -2.69 4.55 43.03
N SER A 444 -1.69 3.87 42.48
CA SER A 444 -1.89 2.65 41.69
C SER A 444 -0.87 1.57 42.06
N VAL A 445 -1.34 0.33 42.13
CA VAL A 445 -0.52 -0.86 42.31
C VAL A 445 -0.66 -1.72 41.07
N THR A 446 0.47 -2.03 40.43
CA THR A 446 0.54 -2.93 39.28
C THR A 446 1.25 -4.20 39.69
N LEU A 447 0.55 -5.33 39.59
CA LEU A 447 1.12 -6.67 39.67
C LEU A 447 1.26 -7.21 38.24
N SER A 448 2.37 -7.84 37.90
CA SER A 448 2.57 -8.41 36.56
C SER A 448 3.39 -9.69 36.62
N VAL A 449 2.94 -10.70 35.86
CA VAL A 449 3.57 -12.01 35.73
C VAL A 449 3.73 -12.30 34.25
N ARG A 450 4.97 -12.54 33.82
CA ARG A 450 5.29 -12.98 32.46
C ARG A 450 5.90 -14.37 32.52
N LYS A 451 5.45 -15.27 31.65
CA LYS A 451 6.02 -16.60 31.47
C LYS A 451 6.34 -16.83 30.01
N GLU A 452 7.61 -17.10 29.72
CA GLU A 452 8.04 -17.61 28.43
C GLU A 452 8.06 -19.15 28.49
N PHE A 453 7.56 -19.78 27.44
CA PHE A 453 7.73 -21.22 27.21
C PHE A 453 8.94 -21.39 26.29
N GLN A 454 9.68 -22.49 26.46
CA GLN A 454 10.90 -22.72 25.71
C GLN A 454 10.61 -22.80 24.21
N GLY A 455 11.08 -21.79 23.47
CA GLY A 455 10.98 -21.74 22.02
C GLY A 455 11.97 -22.66 21.33
N GLU A 456 11.62 -23.11 20.12
CA GLU A 456 12.50 -23.89 19.27
C GLU A 456 13.14 -23.00 18.19
N THR A 457 14.40 -23.25 17.88
CA THR A 457 15.10 -22.60 16.75
C THR A 457 15.49 -23.69 15.75
N GLU A 458 14.67 -23.83 14.72
CA GLU A 458 14.83 -24.83 13.67
C GLU A 458 15.72 -24.27 12.54
N THR A 459 16.56 -25.12 11.96
CA THR A 459 17.28 -24.83 10.71
C THR A 459 16.84 -25.81 9.64
N VAL A 460 16.04 -25.34 8.69
CA VAL A 460 15.45 -26.14 7.61
C VAL A 460 16.32 -26.01 6.36
N GLN A 461 16.55 -27.12 5.66
CA GLN A 461 17.19 -27.12 4.33
C GLN A 461 16.13 -26.74 3.28
N ILE A 462 16.41 -25.73 2.46
CA ILE A 462 15.46 -25.23 1.46
C ILE A 462 15.50 -26.16 0.24
N ALA A 463 14.36 -26.73 -0.13
CA ALA A 463 14.28 -27.62 -1.29
C ALA A 463 14.54 -26.85 -2.60
N GLN A 464 15.05 -27.56 -3.62
CA GLN A 464 15.39 -26.99 -4.93
C GLN A 464 14.24 -26.16 -5.55
N GLU A 465 13.00 -26.59 -5.31
CA GLU A 465 11.75 -26.02 -5.84
C GLU A 465 11.17 -24.89 -4.96
N GLU A 466 11.51 -24.80 -3.67
CA GLU A 466 11.03 -23.71 -2.79
C GLU A 466 11.74 -22.37 -3.07
N ARG A 467 12.94 -22.42 -3.65
CA ARG A 467 13.78 -21.23 -3.85
C ARG A 467 13.19 -20.23 -4.85
N ASP A 468 12.32 -20.68 -5.75
CA ASP A 468 11.69 -19.82 -6.76
C ASP A 468 10.53 -18.98 -6.17
N HIS A 469 10.21 -19.14 -4.87
CA HIS A 469 9.08 -18.49 -4.20
C HIS A 469 9.42 -17.79 -2.85
N LEU A 470 10.71 -17.57 -2.53
CA LEU A 470 11.16 -16.94 -1.25
C LEU A 470 11.89 -15.59 -1.40
N TRP A 471 11.15 -14.49 -1.23
CA TRP A 471 11.64 -13.12 -0.95
C TRP A 471 10.48 -12.34 -0.29
N LEU A 472 10.55 -11.57 0.82
CA LEU A 472 9.33 -10.93 1.40
C LEU A 472 9.61 -9.81 2.48
N VAL A 473 8.94 -8.62 2.52
CA VAL A 473 9.15 -7.49 3.52
C VAL A 473 7.85 -6.64 3.80
N SER A 474 7.46 -6.07 4.97
CA SER A 474 8.18 -5.59 6.21
C SER A 474 7.30 -5.05 7.43
N HIS A 475 7.37 -5.54 8.70
CA HIS A 475 7.02 -4.81 9.99
C HIS A 475 7.41 -5.45 11.37
N GLU A 476 7.42 -4.67 12.46
CA GLU A 476 7.60 -5.07 13.88
C GLU A 476 6.44 -5.91 14.50
N ALA A 477 6.75 -6.58 15.62
CA ALA A 477 5.79 -7.19 16.56
C ALA A 477 5.79 -6.45 17.92
N ARG A 478 4.65 -5.86 18.28
CA ARG A 478 4.33 -5.34 19.63
C ARG A 478 2.94 -5.87 20.01
N PRO A 479 2.70 -6.26 21.28
CA PRO A 479 1.39 -6.75 21.71
C PRO A 479 0.30 -5.71 21.47
N TYR A 480 -0.91 -6.14 21.11
CA TYR A 480 -1.95 -5.20 20.69
C TYR A 480 -2.70 -4.57 21.87
N LEU A 481 -2.09 -3.53 22.45
CA LEU A 481 -2.72 -2.69 23.44
C LEU A 481 -3.73 -1.74 22.78
N MET A 482 -5.03 -2.05 22.89
CA MET A 482 -6.08 -1.05 22.65
C MET A 482 -5.86 0.16 23.56
N GLN A 483 -5.61 1.33 22.96
CA GLN A 483 -5.58 2.61 23.69
C GLN A 483 -6.99 2.98 24.15
N ASN A 484 -7.28 2.72 25.42
CA ASN A 484 -8.39 3.27 26.22
C ASN A 484 -9.64 3.74 25.44
N THR A 485 -10.27 2.83 24.70
CA THR A 485 -11.56 3.08 24.03
C THR A 485 -12.69 3.14 25.06
N VAL A 486 -12.71 4.23 25.84
CA VAL A 486 -13.83 4.63 26.70
C VAL A 486 -14.94 5.14 25.79
N GLY A 487 -15.57 4.20 25.09
CA GLY A 487 -16.77 4.47 24.29
C GLY A 487 -17.86 5.07 25.18
N SER A 488 -18.63 6.00 24.62
CA SER A 488 -19.69 6.74 25.30
C SER A 488 -20.58 5.81 26.13
N ILE A 489 -20.76 6.13 27.42
CA ILE A 489 -21.55 5.32 28.36
C ILE A 489 -23.03 5.37 27.95
N VAL A 490 -23.47 4.38 27.19
CA VAL A 490 -24.89 4.11 26.97
C VAL A 490 -25.46 3.67 28.32
N LYS A 491 -26.46 4.40 28.84
CA LYS A 491 -27.16 3.99 30.08
C LYS A 491 -27.77 2.60 29.87
N PRO A 492 -27.33 1.56 30.60
CA PRO A 492 -27.87 0.22 30.44
C PRO A 492 -29.25 0.11 31.08
N ARG A 493 -29.99 -0.88 30.62
CA ARG A 493 -31.27 -1.30 31.21
C ARG A 493 -31.05 -2.00 32.56
N LYS A 494 -32.09 -2.02 33.39
CA LYS A 494 -32.01 -2.57 34.75
C LYS A 494 -31.98 -4.10 34.73
N ILE A 495 -31.55 -4.72 35.84
CA ILE A 495 -31.39 -6.17 35.94
C ILE A 495 -32.69 -6.96 35.66
N TYR A 496 -33.87 -6.44 36.01
CA TYR A 496 -35.15 -7.08 35.69
C TYR A 496 -35.57 -6.93 34.20
N GLU A 497 -34.78 -6.20 33.40
CA GLU A 497 -35.00 -5.94 31.96
C GLU A 497 -33.97 -6.71 31.10
N MET A 498 -33.28 -7.68 31.70
CA MET A 498 -32.35 -8.62 31.05
C MET A 498 -33.08 -9.90 30.62
N LEU A 499 -32.48 -10.68 29.71
CA LEU A 499 -33.07 -11.92 29.19
C LEU A 499 -33.41 -12.90 30.32
N SER A 500 -34.62 -13.45 30.25
CA SER A 500 -34.98 -14.69 30.93
C SER A 500 -34.17 -15.87 30.40
N GLU A 501 -34.10 -16.95 31.18
CA GLU A 501 -33.50 -18.23 30.77
C GLU A 501 -34.10 -18.75 29.44
N GLN A 502 -35.38 -18.50 29.21
CA GLN A 502 -36.11 -18.92 28.01
C GLN A 502 -35.71 -18.12 26.77
N GLU A 503 -35.50 -16.80 26.90
CA GLU A 503 -34.95 -15.95 25.84
C GLU A 503 -33.46 -16.26 25.58
N TRP A 504 -32.70 -16.61 26.63
CA TRP A 504 -31.30 -17.04 26.47
C TRP A 504 -31.19 -18.37 25.72
N ALA A 505 -32.08 -19.33 26.00
CA ALA A 505 -32.18 -20.58 25.25
C ALA A 505 -32.55 -20.34 23.77
N GLN A 506 -33.47 -19.41 23.47
CA GLN A 506 -33.77 -19.02 22.08
C GLN A 506 -32.58 -18.32 21.41
N TYR A 507 -31.88 -17.44 22.11
CA TYR A 507 -30.68 -16.77 21.59
C TYR A 507 -29.59 -17.79 21.24
N ALA A 508 -29.26 -18.71 22.16
CA ALA A 508 -28.26 -19.76 21.92
C ALA A 508 -28.69 -20.71 20.77
N GLY A 509 -29.98 -21.07 20.71
CA GLY A 509 -30.54 -21.91 19.65
C GLY A 509 -30.47 -21.30 18.25
N ALA A 510 -30.34 -19.97 18.13
CA ALA A 510 -30.14 -19.30 16.84
C ALA A 510 -28.72 -19.43 16.26
N PHE A 511 -27.76 -19.92 17.06
CA PHE A 511 -26.37 -20.17 16.63
C PHE A 511 -25.98 -21.66 16.61
N SER A 512 -26.88 -22.56 17.03
CA SER A 512 -26.72 -24.01 16.86
C SER A 512 -27.31 -24.46 15.53
N ALA A 513 -26.51 -24.39 14.46
CA ALA A 513 -26.82 -24.84 13.10
C ALA A 513 -25.65 -25.64 12.52
#